data_AF-A0AAN5UD04-F1
#
_entry.id   AF-A0AAN5UD04-F1
#
_cell.length_a   1.000
_cell.length_b   1.000
_cell.length_c   1.000
_cell.angle_alpha   90.00
_cell.angle_beta   90.00
_cell.angle_gamma   90.00
#
_symmetry.space_group_name_H-M   'P 1'
#
loop_
_entity.id
_entity.type
_entity.pdbx_description
1 polymer ?
#
loop_
_entity_poly.entity_id
_entity_poly.type
_entity_poly.pdbx_seq_one_letter_code
_entity_poly.pdbx_strand_id
1 'polypeptide(L)' 'MCNNTCPDAAAEAIKTLIDALIDISVIADRAHKHATSETEYAGAFVPHSLAVMQFSADMALNEAGKILTADIQGAHHA' A
#
# COMPACT_ATOMS: atom_id res chain seq x y z
N MET A 1 -30.54 -17.32 -8.76
CA MET A 1 -29.09 -17.45 -8.56
C MET A 1 -28.44 -16.23 -9.19
N CYS A 2 -28.17 -15.19 -8.40
CA CYS A 2 -27.40 -14.04 -8.85
C CYS A 2 -25.95 -14.26 -8.40
N ASN A 3 -25.10 -14.70 -9.33
CA ASN A 3 -23.66 -14.76 -9.13
C ASN A 3 -23.10 -13.35 -9.36
N ASN A 4 -23.32 -12.47 -8.39
CA ASN A 4 -22.64 -11.20 -8.36
C ASN A 4 -21.43 -11.38 -7.45
N THR A 5 -20.35 -11.95 -7.97
CA THR A 5 -19.01 -11.79 -7.38
C THR A 5 -18.57 -10.35 -7.60
N CYS A 6 -19.34 -9.40 -7.07
CA CYS A 6 -18.80 -8.09 -6.74
C CYS A 6 -17.84 -8.38 -5.59
N PRO A 7 -16.53 -8.13 -5.74
CA PRO A 7 -15.65 -8.27 -4.60
C PRO A 7 -16.19 -7.33 -3.52
N ASP A 8 -16.40 -7.92 -2.34
CA ASP A 8 -16.72 -7.19 -1.13
C ASP A 8 -15.77 -5.99 -1.05
N ALA A 9 -16.30 -4.77 -0.90
CA ALA A 9 -15.48 -3.57 -0.94
C ALA A 9 -14.37 -3.63 0.12
N ALA A 10 -14.64 -4.29 1.25
CA ALA A 10 -13.63 -4.58 2.25
C ALA A 10 -12.51 -5.50 1.72
N ALA A 11 -12.83 -6.52 0.92
CA ALA A 11 -11.82 -7.37 0.28
C ALA A 11 -10.93 -6.60 -0.70
N GLU A 12 -11.48 -5.68 -1.51
CA GLU A 12 -10.66 -4.84 -2.41
C GLU A 12 -9.79 -3.83 -1.65
N ALA A 13 -10.32 -3.24 -0.57
CA ALA A 13 -9.54 -2.38 0.32
C ALA A 13 -8.39 -3.16 0.98
N ILE A 14 -8.66 -4.37 1.49
CA ILE A 14 -7.63 -5.24 2.09
C ILE A 14 -6.57 -5.61 1.06
N LYS A 15 -6.96 -5.98 -0.16
CA LYS A 15 -6.02 -6.31 -1.24
C LYS A 15 -5.12 -5.12 -1.57
N THR A 16 -5.70 -3.93 -1.70
CA THR A 16 -4.96 -2.68 -1.95
C THR A 16 -3.92 -2.43 -0.86
N LEU A 17 -4.26 -2.67 0.40
CA LEU A 17 -3.33 -2.52 1.52
C LEU A 17 -2.25 -3.60 1.52
N ILE A 18 -2.58 -4.86 1.17
CA ILE A 18 -1.60 -5.95 1.07
C ILE A 18 -0.57 -5.67 -0.02
N ASP A 19 -0.99 -5.23 -1.21
CA ASP A 19 -0.08 -4.91 -2.31
C ASP A 19 0.93 -3.83 -1.89
N ALA A 20 0.45 -2.79 -1.19
CA ALA A 20 1.33 -1.75 -0.65
C ALA A 20 2.30 -2.26 0.43
N LEU A 21 1.86 -3.17 1.31
CA LEU A 21 2.74 -3.80 2.30
C LEU A 21 3.85 -4.64 1.65
N ILE A 22 3.55 -5.33 0.55
CA ILE A 22 4.54 -6.08 -0.21
C ILE A 22 5.58 -5.13 -0.81
N ASP A 23 5.14 -4.05 -1.45
CA ASP A 23 6.04 -3.05 -2.03
C ASP A 23 6.94 -2.41 -0.95
N ILE A 24 6.36 -2.02 0.18
CA ILE A 24 7.11 -1.48 1.33
C ILE A 24 8.13 -2.50 1.84
N SER A 25 7.77 -3.77 1.94
CA SER A 25 8.69 -4.83 2.38
C SER A 25 9.88 -4.98 1.44
N VAL A 26 9.65 -4.95 0.12
CA VAL A 26 10.72 -5.03 -0.89
C VAL A 26 11.63 -3.80 -0.83
N ILE A 27 11.07 -2.60 -0.65
CA ILE A 27 11.85 -1.36 -0.53
C ILE A 27 12.68 -1.39 0.75
N ALA A 28 12.11 -1.83 1.87
CA ALA A 28 12.81 -1.94 3.14
C ALA A 28 13.99 -2.92 3.09
N ASP A 29 13.80 -4.10 2.46
CA ASP A 29 14.88 -5.07 2.26
C ASP A 29 16.01 -4.49 1.40
N ARG A 30 15.67 -3.77 0.32
CA ARG A 30 16.67 -3.10 -0.53
C ARG A 30 17.40 -1.99 0.21
N ALA A 31 16.69 -1.17 0.98
CA ALA A 31 17.26 -0.12 1.83
C ALA A 31 18.22 -0.70 2.87
N HIS A 32 17.83 -1.81 3.51
CA HIS A 32 18.64 -2.49 4.50
C HIS A 32 19.93 -3.07 3.89
N LYS A 33 19.84 -3.72 2.72
CA LYS A 33 21.00 -4.25 2.00
C LYS A 33 21.97 -3.13 1.58
N HIS A 34 21.48 -2.02 1.04
CA HIS A 34 22.35 -0.90 0.69
C HIS A 34 22.99 -0.24 1.91
N ALA A 35 22.25 -0.07 3.02
CA ALA A 35 22.80 0.50 4.26
C ALA A 35 23.90 -0.36 4.90
N THR A 36 23.88 -1.68 4.67
CA THR A 36 24.79 -2.64 5.30
C THR A 36 25.92 -3.12 4.38
N SER A 37 25.77 -3.06 3.05
CA SER A 37 26.73 -3.62 2.09
C SER A 37 27.56 -2.60 1.30
N GLU A 38 27.17 -1.33 1.19
CA GLU A 38 27.89 -0.36 0.34
C GLU A 38 28.61 0.72 1.15
N THR A 39 29.93 0.55 1.34
CA THR A 39 30.80 1.46 2.10
C THR A 39 31.13 2.78 1.40
N GLU A 40 30.55 3.13 0.24
CA GLU A 40 30.89 4.38 -0.47
C GLU A 40 29.70 5.18 -1.05
N TYR A 41 28.44 4.75 -0.92
CA TYR A 41 27.28 5.54 -1.40
C TYR A 41 26.00 5.37 -0.55
N ALA A 42 26.12 5.39 0.77
CA ALA A 42 24.99 5.17 1.69
C ALA A 42 24.13 6.43 2.01
N GLY A 43 24.53 7.62 1.57
CA GLY A 43 23.96 8.89 2.08
C GLY A 43 22.53 9.21 1.61
N ALA A 44 22.18 8.86 0.37
CA ALA A 44 20.91 9.27 -0.24
C ALA A 44 19.89 8.13 -0.39
N PHE A 45 20.36 6.87 -0.37
CA PHE A 45 19.51 5.72 -0.68
C PHE A 45 18.48 5.42 0.42
N VAL A 46 18.88 5.51 1.69
CA VAL A 46 17.99 5.26 2.83
C VAL A 46 16.90 6.34 2.95
N PRO A 47 17.21 7.66 2.90
CA PRO A 47 16.18 8.69 2.88
C PRO A 47 15.22 8.58 1.69
N HIS A 48 15.73 8.26 0.50
CA HIS A 48 14.88 8.07 -0.68
C HIS A 48 13.93 6.88 -0.51
N SER A 49 14.46 5.73 -0.07
CA SER A 49 13.64 4.54 0.18
C SER A 49 12.55 4.80 1.22
N LEU A 50 12.86 5.58 2.26
CA LEU A 50 11.88 6.00 3.27
C LEU A 50 10.75 6.86 2.68
N ALA A 51 11.08 7.83 1.82
CA ALA A 51 10.08 8.65 1.14
C ALA A 51 9.17 7.82 0.22
N VAL A 52 9.72 6.82 -0.49
CA VAL A 52 8.93 5.93 -1.35
C VAL A 52 7.99 5.06 -0.52
N MET A 53 8.45 4.48 0.60
CA MET A 53 7.58 3.69 1.48
C MET A 53 6.41 4.51 2.05
N GLN A 54 6.68 5.76 2.48
CA GLN A 54 5.64 6.67 2.98
C GLN A 54 4.61 6.98 1.88
N PHE A 55 5.09 7.31 0.67
CA PHE A 55 4.22 7.58 -0.46
C PHE A 55 3.33 6.37 -0.83
N SER A 56 3.91 5.16 -0.87
CA SER A 56 3.15 3.93 -1.12
C SER A 56 2.08 3.70 -0.05
N ALA A 57 2.40 3.93 1.22
CA ALA A 57 1.44 3.81 2.32
C ALA A 57 0.29 4.83 2.19
N ASP A 58 0.61 6.10 1.97
CA ASP A 58 -0.38 7.18 1.85
C ASP A 58 -1.33 6.95 0.68
N MET A 59 -0.78 6.52 -0.47
CA MET A 59 -1.59 6.18 -1.65
C MET A 59 -2.56 5.04 -1.35
N ALA A 60 -2.07 3.95 -0.75
CA ALA A 60 -2.88 2.79 -0.46
C ALA A 60 -3.98 3.09 0.57
N LEU A 61 -3.67 3.86 1.61
CA LEU A 61 -4.66 4.32 2.60
C LEU A 61 -5.73 5.20 1.96
N ASN A 62 -5.34 6.10 1.06
CA ASN A 62 -6.28 6.95 0.34
C ASN A 62 -7.21 6.15 -0.58
N GLU A 63 -6.67 5.20 -1.35
CA GLU A 63 -7.49 4.36 -2.23
C GLU A 63 -8.40 3.40 -1.45
N ALA A 64 -7.87 2.71 -0.44
CA ALA A 64 -8.68 1.87 0.46
C ALA A 64 -9.77 2.69 1.17
N GLY A 65 -9.45 3.90 1.63
CA GLY A 65 -10.40 4.80 2.27
C GLY A 65 -11.54 5.24 1.36
N LYS A 66 -11.23 5.54 0.08
CA LYS A 66 -12.26 5.85 -0.92
C LYS A 66 -13.18 4.66 -1.18
N ILE A 67 -12.62 3.45 -1.34
CA ILE A 67 -13.38 2.21 -1.57
C ILE A 67 -14.37 1.97 -0.43
N LEU A 68 -13.90 2.02 0.82
CA LEU A 68 -14.74 1.79 2.00
C LEU A 68 -15.78 2.91 2.20
N THR A 69 -15.42 4.17 1.94
CA THR A 69 -16.37 5.28 2.06
C THR A 69 -17.50 5.16 1.03
N ALA A 70 -17.16 4.80 -0.21
CA ALA A 70 -18.15 4.58 -1.26
C ALA A 70 -19.09 3.41 -0.91
N ASP A 71 -18.56 2.34 -0.31
CA ASP A 71 -19.35 1.19 0.15
C ASP A 71 -20.34 1.57 1.27
N ILE A 72 -19.87 2.30 2.29
CA ILE A 72 -20.73 2.79 3.40
C ILE A 72 -21.84 3.71 2.87
N GLN A 73 -21.52 4.62 1.96
CA GLN A 73 -22.51 5.53 1.36
C GLN A 73 -23.51 4.77 0.48
N GLY A 74 -23.04 3.82 -0.32
CA GLY A 74 -23.90 2.95 -1.13
C GLY A 74 -24.86 2.13 -0.29
N ALA A 75 -24.41 1.60 0.85
CA ALA A 75 -25.25 0.86 1.79
C ALA A 75 -26.31 1.74 2.50
N HIS A 76 -26.03 3.02 2.72
CA HIS A 76 -26.96 3.96 3.35
C HIS A 76 -28.07 4.47 2.41
N HIS A 77 -27.93 4.28 1.10
CA HIS A 77 -28.90 4.71 0.09
C HIS A 77 -29.73 3.55 -0.53
N ALA A 78 -29.54 2.33 -0.05
CA ALA A 78 -30.20 1.11 -0.54
C ALA A 78 -31.46 0.73 0.24
#